data_AF-A0A8J7WYC3-F1
#
_entry.id   AF-A0A8J7WYC3-F1
#
_cell.length_a   1.000
_cell.length_b   1.000
_cell.length_c   1.000
_cell.angle_alpha   90.00
_cell.angle_beta   90.00
_cell.angle_gamma   90.00
#
_symmetry.space_group_name_H-M   'P 1'
#
loop_
_entity.id
_entity.type
_entity.pdbx_description
1 polymer ?
#
loop_
_entity_poly.entity_id
_entity_poly.type
_entity_poly.pdbx_seq_one_letter_code
_entity_poly.pdbx_strand_id
1 'polypeptide(L)'
;YGLEDAGYQLLSSSGAGMTAALSRAIKRDDWIVVTGWSPHWKFAKWDLRYLEDPKGLLGGKERIHCLARKGFYQDVPYEVFEFFVRYNIPIDDLEAMMLESRNTSYEEAVKAYIKNNPKRIKYWMTGQFE
;
A
#
# COMPACT_ATOMS: atom_id res chain seq x y z
N TYR A 1 6.30 6.95 -24.62
CA TYR A 1 5.45 5.95 -25.29
C TYR A 1 4.54 6.54 -26.38
N GLY A 2 4.65 7.82 -26.77
CA GLY A 2 3.75 8.41 -27.78
C GLY A 2 2.28 8.49 -27.34
N LEU A 3 2.02 8.49 -26.02
CA LEU A 3 0.67 8.40 -25.48
C LEU A 3 -0.13 9.68 -25.74
N GLU A 4 0.53 10.85 -25.75
CA GLU A 4 -0.10 12.13 -26.10
C GLU A 4 -0.58 12.11 -27.56
N ASP A 5 0.26 11.65 -28.49
CA ASP A 5 -0.11 11.50 -29.91
C ASP A 5 -1.24 10.49 -30.11
N ALA A 6 -1.31 9.46 -29.26
CA ALA A 6 -2.40 8.48 -29.23
C ALA A 6 -3.69 9.01 -28.55
N GLY A 7 -3.72 10.28 -28.14
CA GLY A 7 -4.90 10.94 -27.58
C GLY A 7 -5.07 10.77 -26.07
N TYR A 8 -4.10 10.21 -25.35
CA TYR A 8 -4.15 10.16 -23.89
C TYR A 8 -3.74 11.50 -23.28
N GLN A 9 -4.48 11.93 -22.27
CA GLN A 9 -4.16 13.12 -21.48
C GLN A 9 -4.05 12.73 -20.01
N LEU A 10 -2.96 13.15 -19.36
CA LEU A 10 -2.81 12.96 -17.92
C LEU A 10 -3.66 13.99 -17.17
N LEU A 11 -4.73 13.53 -16.52
CA LEU A 11 -5.58 14.38 -15.71
C LEU A 11 -5.10 14.39 -14.25
N SER A 12 -4.66 15.57 -13.78
CA SER A 12 -4.27 15.75 -12.39
C SER A 12 -5.52 15.79 -11.49
N SER A 13 -5.54 14.93 -10.46
CA SER A 13 -6.65 14.81 -9.50
C SER A 13 -6.13 14.36 -8.13
N SER A 14 -7.03 13.95 -7.24
CA SER A 14 -6.69 13.31 -5.96
C SER A 14 -6.83 11.78 -6.06
N GLY A 15 -6.24 11.04 -5.11
CA GLY A 15 -6.45 9.59 -5.00
C GLY A 15 -7.94 9.22 -4.83
N ALA A 16 -8.71 10.05 -4.12
CA ALA A 16 -10.15 9.89 -4.00
C ALA A 16 -10.87 10.11 -5.35
N GLY A 17 -10.47 11.15 -6.10
CA GLY A 17 -11.01 11.43 -7.44
C GLY A 17 -10.75 10.28 -8.42
N MET A 18 -9.51 9.79 -8.46
CA MET A 18 -9.11 8.65 -9.29
C MET A 18 -9.91 7.38 -8.95
N THR A 19 -10.02 7.03 -7.67
CA THR A 19 -10.73 5.82 -7.25
C THR A 19 -12.25 5.92 -7.46
N ALA A 20 -12.83 7.12 -7.40
CA ALA A 20 -14.22 7.34 -7.77
C ALA A 20 -14.45 7.18 -9.29
N ALA A 21 -13.53 7.66 -10.13
CA ALA A 21 -13.59 7.46 -11.57
C ALA A 21 -13.47 5.97 -11.95
N LEU A 22 -12.51 5.26 -11.34
CA LEU A 22 -12.33 3.82 -11.51
C LEU A 22 -13.59 3.03 -11.11
N SER A 23 -14.18 3.35 -9.95
CA SER A 23 -15.43 2.74 -9.49
C SER A 23 -16.60 2.95 -10.48
N ARG A 24 -16.72 4.15 -11.06
CA ARG A 24 -17.76 4.45 -12.04
C ARG A 24 -17.56 3.68 -13.35
N ALA A 25 -16.32 3.61 -13.84
CA ALA A 25 -15.99 2.89 -15.08
C ALA A 25 -16.27 1.39 -14.93
N ILE A 26 -15.81 0.77 -13.84
CA ILE A 26 -16.07 -0.65 -13.56
C ILE A 26 -17.57 -0.96 -13.48
N LYS A 27 -18.35 -0.09 -12.83
CA LYS A 27 -19.82 -0.26 -12.74
C LYS A 27 -20.53 -0.16 -14.09
N ARG A 28 -19.92 0.51 -15.07
CA ARG A 28 -20.48 0.74 -16.40
C ARG A 28 -19.88 -0.17 -17.46
N ASP A 29 -18.93 -1.02 -17.08
CA ASP A 29 -18.12 -1.83 -18.00
C ASP A 29 -17.36 -0.96 -19.02
N ASP A 30 -16.94 0.24 -18.59
CA ASP A 30 -16.20 1.19 -19.42
C ASP A 30 -14.67 0.98 -19.26
N TRP A 31 -13.95 1.18 -20.35
CA TRP A 31 -12.48 1.23 -20.33
C TRP A 31 -11.97 2.42 -19.52
N ILE A 32 -10.98 2.17 -18.67
CA ILE A 32 -10.26 3.23 -17.95
C ILE A 32 -8.79 2.83 -17.73
N VAL A 33 -7.90 3.81 -17.83
CA VAL A 33 -6.50 3.68 -17.43
C VAL A 33 -6.24 4.70 -16.32
N VAL A 34 -5.59 4.27 -15.24
CA VAL A 34 -5.26 5.12 -14.10
C VAL A 34 -3.80 4.90 -13.70
N THR A 35 -3.17 5.95 -13.17
CA THR A 35 -1.89 5.80 -12.48
C THR A 35 -2.11 5.11 -11.14
N GLY A 36 -1.46 3.98 -10.90
CA GLY A 36 -1.65 3.17 -9.69
C GLY A 36 -0.36 2.57 -9.17
N TRP A 37 -0.34 2.35 -7.86
CA TRP A 37 0.73 1.66 -7.13
C TRP A 37 0.13 0.56 -6.24
N SER A 38 0.98 -0.40 -5.86
CA SER A 38 0.74 -1.43 -4.85
C SER A 38 1.76 -1.26 -3.72
N PRO A 39 1.39 -1.51 -2.44
CA PRO A 39 0.08 -1.98 -1.97
C PRO A 39 -1.01 -0.90 -2.02
N HIS A 40 -2.24 -1.27 -2.42
CA HIS A 40 -3.44 -0.41 -2.31
C HIS A 40 -4.75 -1.22 -2.28
N TRP A 41 -5.72 -0.82 -1.44
CA TRP A 41 -7.04 -1.47 -1.28
C TRP A 41 -7.82 -1.75 -2.57
N LYS A 42 -7.47 -1.10 -3.69
CA LYS A 42 -8.18 -1.21 -4.97
C LYS A 42 -7.94 -2.56 -5.62
N PHE A 43 -6.76 -3.15 -5.40
CA PHE A 43 -6.41 -4.49 -5.87
C PHE A 43 -7.11 -5.58 -5.06
N ALA A 44 -7.32 -5.36 -3.76
CA ALA A 44 -8.17 -6.23 -2.95
C ALA A 44 -9.67 -6.13 -3.29
N LYS A 45 -10.13 -4.99 -3.81
CA LYS A 45 -11.56 -4.73 -4.10
C LYS A 45 -11.97 -5.10 -5.53
N TRP A 46 -11.11 -4.85 -6.50
CA TRP A 46 -11.42 -4.96 -7.93
C TRP A 46 -10.36 -5.79 -8.63
N ASP A 47 -10.77 -6.51 -9.67
CA ASP A 47 -9.84 -7.23 -10.55
C ASP A 47 -9.14 -6.22 -11.48
N LEU A 48 -7.90 -5.87 -11.13
CA LEU A 48 -7.08 -4.89 -11.83
C LEU A 48 -5.76 -5.55 -12.24
N ARG A 49 -5.26 -5.18 -13.42
CA ARG A 49 -3.94 -5.63 -13.91
C ARG A 49 -3.04 -4.44 -14.22
N TYR A 50 -1.74 -4.65 -14.02
CA TYR A 50 -0.73 -3.74 -14.53
C TYR A 50 -0.58 -3.87 -16.06
N LEU A 51 -0.25 -2.77 -16.72
CA LEU A 51 0.21 -2.76 -18.10
C LEU A 51 1.73 -3.00 -18.13
N GLU A 52 2.22 -3.67 -19.17
CA GLU A 52 3.65 -3.89 -19.36
C GLU A 52 4.38 -2.56 -19.59
N ASP A 53 5.54 -2.39 -18.96
CA ASP A 53 6.42 -1.22 -19.12
C ASP A 53 7.76 -1.66 -19.74
N PRO A 54 7.82 -1.92 -21.06
CA PRO A 54 9.02 -2.46 -21.71
C PRO A 54 10.24 -1.54 -21.69
N LYS A 55 10.04 -0.24 -21.46
CA LYS A 55 11.12 0.76 -21.29
C LYS A 55 11.50 1.00 -19.82
N GLY A 56 10.78 0.41 -18.86
CA GLY A 56 11.04 0.53 -17.44
C GLY A 56 10.98 1.97 -16.91
N LEU A 57 10.14 2.83 -17.49
CA LEU A 57 10.05 4.24 -17.11
C LEU A 57 9.41 4.45 -15.73
N LEU A 58 8.56 3.53 -15.28
CA LEU A 58 7.88 3.59 -13.99
C LEU A 58 8.66 2.86 -12.89
N GLY A 59 9.87 2.39 -13.19
CA GLY A 59 10.69 1.61 -12.28
C GLY A 59 10.33 0.12 -12.29
N GLY A 60 10.84 -0.60 -11.29
CA GLY A 60 10.65 -2.04 -11.12
C GLY A 60 9.98 -2.36 -9.79
N LYS A 61 10.47 -3.41 -9.12
CA LYS A 61 10.03 -3.71 -7.75
C LYS A 61 10.59 -2.65 -6.80
N GLU A 62 9.70 -1.89 -6.18
CA GLU A 62 10.03 -0.91 -5.16
C GLU A 62 9.85 -1.48 -3.74
N ARG A 63 10.25 -0.69 -2.74
CA ARG A 63 10.14 -1.05 -1.32
C ARG A 63 9.69 0.16 -0.50
N ILE A 64 8.89 -0.10 0.53
CA ILE A 64 8.55 0.89 1.55
C ILE A 64 9.63 0.82 2.64
N HIS A 65 10.23 1.96 2.96
CA HIS A 65 11.29 2.06 3.96
C HIS A 65 10.82 2.88 5.16
N CYS A 66 11.07 2.35 6.36
CA CYS A 66 11.01 3.15 7.58
C CYS A 66 12.28 4.02 7.65
N LEU A 67 12.10 5.34 7.74
CA LEU A 67 13.21 6.29 7.85
C LEU A 67 13.14 6.97 9.21
N ALA A 68 14.27 7.04 9.90
CA ALA A 68 14.42 7.75 11.15
C ALA A 68 15.46 8.88 10.99
N ARG A 69 15.34 9.93 11.81
CA ARG A 69 16.36 10.99 11.84
C ARG A 69 17.70 10.46 12.34
N LYS A 70 18.78 11.16 11.99
CA LYS A 70 20.11 10.87 12.55
C LYS A 70 20.09 10.95 14.08
N GLY A 71 20.78 10.01 14.74
CA GLY A 71 20.82 9.89 16.20
C GLY A 71 19.58 9.28 16.86
N PHE A 72 18.52 8.94 16.11
CA PHE A 72 17.27 8.43 16.68
C PHE A 72 17.47 7.25 17.64
N TYR A 73 18.35 6.30 17.30
CA TYR A 73 18.66 5.13 18.13
C TYR A 73 19.30 5.45 19.49
N GLN A 74 19.84 6.66 19.67
CA GLN A 74 20.43 7.12 20.94
C GLN A 74 19.39 7.75 21.87
N ASP A 75 18.26 8.21 21.31
CA ASP A 75 17.26 9.00 22.02
C ASP A 75 16.02 8.18 22.43
N VAL A 76 15.95 6.92 22.02
CA VAL A 76 14.84 6.01 22.33
C VAL A 76 15.35 4.76 23.05
N PRO A 77 14.51 4.10 23.86
CA PRO A 77 14.81 2.76 24.34
C PRO A 77 15.15 1.83 23.17
N TYR A 78 16.13 0.95 23.37
CA TYR A 78 16.64 0.06 22.33
C TYR A 78 15.54 -0.77 21.67
N GLU A 79 14.54 -1.19 22.45
CA GLU A 79 13.37 -1.95 22.01
C GLU A 79 12.51 -1.19 20.99
N VAL A 80 12.44 0.13 21.09
CA VAL A 80 11.68 0.98 20.14
C VAL A 80 12.40 1.03 18.80
N PHE A 81 13.73 1.20 18.81
CA PHE A 81 14.53 1.15 17.60
C PHE A 81 14.40 -0.20 16.90
N GLU A 82 14.57 -1.28 17.66
CA GLU A 82 14.47 -2.65 17.19
C GLU A 82 13.08 -3.00 16.61
N PHE A 83 12.01 -2.46 17.18
CA PHE A 83 10.65 -2.61 16.63
C PHE A 83 10.59 -2.12 15.17
N PHE A 84 11.12 -0.92 14.89
CA PHE A 84 11.11 -0.36 13.54
C PHE A 84 12.03 -1.12 12.58
N VAL A 85 13.11 -1.72 13.07
CA VAL A 85 14.00 -2.58 12.28
C VAL A 85 13.29 -3.87 11.84
N ARG A 86 12.46 -4.45 12.71
CA ARG A 86 11.73 -5.71 12.46
C ARG A 86 10.38 -5.51 11.78
N TYR A 87 9.87 -4.28 11.76
CA TYR A 87 8.54 -3.98 11.25
C TYR A 87 8.44 -4.30 9.76
N ASN A 88 7.55 -5.24 9.44
CA ASN A 88 7.25 -5.64 8.07
C ASN A 88 5.85 -6.25 8.00
N ILE A 89 5.04 -5.80 7.05
CA ILE A 89 3.70 -6.32 6.75
C ILE A 89 3.70 -6.83 5.30
N PRO A 90 3.26 -8.07 5.02
CA PRO A 90 3.01 -8.56 3.68
C PRO A 90 2.01 -7.68 2.93
N ILE A 91 2.20 -7.55 1.62
CA ILE A 91 1.38 -6.68 0.76
C ILE A 91 -0.11 -7.01 0.88
N ASP A 92 -0.48 -8.29 0.74
CA ASP A 92 -1.88 -8.73 0.77
C ASP A 92 -2.58 -8.38 2.10
N ASP A 93 -1.86 -8.57 3.22
CA ASP A 93 -2.35 -8.22 4.55
C ASP A 93 -2.56 -6.71 4.69
N LEU A 94 -1.64 -5.90 4.17
CA LEU A 94 -1.74 -4.44 4.19
C LEU A 94 -2.91 -3.97 3.30
N GLU A 95 -3.08 -4.54 2.11
CA GLU A 95 -4.19 -4.21 1.21
C GLU A 95 -5.56 -4.56 1.82
N ALA A 96 -5.67 -5.72 2.47
CA ALA A 96 -6.86 -6.14 3.19
C ALA A 96 -7.16 -5.22 4.38
N MET A 97 -6.15 -4.85 5.17
CA MET A 97 -6.31 -3.90 6.29
C MET A 97 -6.73 -2.51 5.80
N MET A 98 -6.18 -2.03 4.69
CA MET A 98 -6.60 -0.77 4.07
C MET A 98 -8.05 -0.85 3.58
N LEU A 99 -8.49 -1.97 3.02
CA LEU A 99 -9.89 -2.15 2.62
C LEU A 99 -10.82 -2.17 3.84
N GLU A 100 -10.47 -2.92 4.87
CA GLU A 100 -11.23 -3.01 6.11
C GLU A 100 -11.41 -1.62 6.76
N SER A 101 -10.34 -0.82 6.84
CA SER A 101 -10.41 0.52 7.42
C SER A 101 -11.37 1.48 6.70
N ARG A 102 -11.75 1.18 5.44
CA ARG A 102 -12.74 1.97 4.70
C ARG A 102 -14.17 1.58 5.07
N ASN A 103 -14.38 0.36 5.55
CA ASN A 103 -15.68 -0.15 5.99
C ASN A 103 -15.89 0.12 7.48
N THR A 104 -14.81 0.19 8.25
CA THR A 104 -14.80 0.45 9.69
C THR A 104 -14.02 1.73 10.00
N SER A 105 -12.84 1.61 10.60
CA SER A 105 -11.91 2.69 10.91
C SER A 105 -10.47 2.17 10.91
N TYR A 106 -9.48 3.07 10.81
CA TYR A 106 -8.07 2.68 10.92
C TYR A 106 -7.77 1.98 12.25
N GLU A 107 -8.35 2.46 13.35
CA GLU A 107 -8.12 1.90 14.67
C GLU A 107 -8.67 0.47 14.78
N GLU A 108 -9.88 0.23 14.29
CA GLU A 108 -10.49 -1.10 14.29
C GLU A 108 -9.74 -2.08 13.40
N ALA A 109 -9.37 -1.66 12.18
CA ALA A 109 -8.59 -2.50 11.26
C ALA A 109 -7.23 -2.89 11.85
N VAL A 110 -6.53 -1.95 12.50
CA VAL A 110 -5.25 -2.22 13.17
C VAL A 110 -5.44 -3.14 14.38
N LYS A 111 -6.45 -2.91 15.23
CA LYS A 111 -6.77 -3.79 16.36
C LYS A 111 -7.08 -5.21 15.92
N ALA A 112 -7.89 -5.36 14.87
CA ALA A 112 -8.20 -6.66 14.28
C ALA A 112 -6.94 -7.35 13.76
N TYR A 113 -6.08 -6.61 13.05
CA TYR A 113 -4.83 -7.14 12.54
C TYR A 113 -3.88 -7.59 13.66
N ILE A 114 -3.70 -6.80 14.72
CA ILE A 114 -2.90 -7.15 15.89
C ILE A 114 -3.42 -8.43 16.55
N LYS A 115 -4.74 -8.52 16.75
CA LYS A 115 -5.41 -9.69 17.34
C LYS A 115 -5.21 -10.95 16.50
N ASN A 116 -5.28 -10.83 15.18
CA ASN A 116 -5.21 -11.97 14.25
C ASN A 116 -3.77 -12.38 13.90
N ASN A 117 -2.77 -11.55 14.21
CA ASN A 117 -1.36 -11.82 13.89
C ASN A 117 -0.44 -11.84 15.12
N PRO A 118 -0.79 -12.52 16.23
CA PRO A 118 -0.08 -12.38 17.51
C PRO A 118 1.39 -12.78 17.41
N LYS A 119 1.72 -13.79 16.60
CA LYS A 119 3.11 -14.22 16.36
C LYS A 119 3.96 -13.11 15.72
N ARG A 120 3.41 -12.42 14.72
CA ARG A 120 4.11 -11.33 14.02
C ARG A 120 4.30 -10.12 14.93
N ILE A 121 3.27 -9.76 15.69
CA ILE A 121 3.37 -8.67 16.67
C ILE A 121 4.41 -9.01 17.75
N LYS A 122 4.42 -10.25 18.25
CA LYS A 122 5.44 -10.71 19.19
C LYS A 122 6.84 -10.63 18.59
N TYR A 123 7.02 -11.02 17.33
CA TYR A 123 8.31 -10.89 16.65
C TYR A 123 8.76 -9.43 16.55
N TRP A 124 7.88 -8.51 16.16
CA TRP A 124 8.22 -7.09 16.11
C TRP A 124 8.71 -6.58 17.47
N MET A 125 8.03 -6.95 18.55
CA MET A 125 8.38 -6.50 19.91
C MET A 125 9.61 -7.19 20.49
N THR A 126 9.78 -8.50 20.29
CA THR A 126 10.74 -9.32 21.04
C THR A 126 11.89 -9.91 20.19
N GLY A 127 11.72 -10.00 18.88
CA GLY A 127 12.68 -10.64 17.97
C GLY A 127 12.61 -12.16 17.98
N GLN A 128 11.72 -12.75 18.78
CA GLN A 128 11.56 -14.21 18.89
C GLN A 128 10.57 -14.72 17.84
N PHE A 129 10.96 -15.77 17.12
CA PHE A 129 10.06 -16.58 16.29
C PHE A 129 9.55 -17.77 17.11
N GLU A 130 8.23 -17.96 17.15
CA GLU A 130 7.56 -19.16 17.69
C GLU A 130 6.95 -20.03 16.59
#